data_AF-A0A9P6XH93-F1
#
_entry.id   AF-A0A9P6XH93-F1
#
_cell.length_a   1.000
_cell.length_b   1.000
_cell.length_c   1.000
_cell.angle_alpha   90.00
_cell.angle_beta   90.00
_cell.angle_gamma   90.00
#
_symmetry.space_group_name_H-M   'P 1'
#
loop_
_entity.id
_entity.type
_entity.pdbx_description
1 polymer ?
#
loop_
_entity_poly.entity_id
_entity_poly.type
_entity_poly.pdbx_seq_one_letter_code
_entity_poly.pdbx_strand_id
1 'polypeptide(L)' 'MAFKSTATKETFAKARKDIEDQGGKVTYEFHSAMNGIEFTFPNEQVSALREKAYVDFIEQDKTVHTFE' A
#
# COMPACT_ATOMS: atom_id res chain seq x y z
N MET A 1 0.51 0.72 2.55
CA MET A 1 -0.34 1.75 1.90
C MET A 1 -1.79 1.51 2.28
N ALA A 2 -2.43 2.51 2.86
CA ALA A 2 -3.84 2.48 3.18
C ALA A 2 -4.66 3.07 2.03
N PHE A 3 -5.86 2.52 1.82
CA PHE A 3 -6.82 3.04 0.87
C PHE A 3 -7.88 3.90 1.55
N LYS A 4 -8.46 4.81 0.77
CA LYS A 4 -9.64 5.57 1.20
C LYS A 4 -10.79 4.62 1.54
N SER A 5 -11.72 5.06 2.39
CA SER A 5 -12.86 4.27 2.86
C SER A 5 -13.77 3.74 1.74
N THR A 6 -13.74 4.35 0.55
CA THR A 6 -14.49 3.94 -0.64
C THR A 6 -13.82 2.83 -1.47
N ALA A 7 -12.77 2.18 -0.95
CA ALA A 7 -12.04 1.13 -1.66
C ALA A 7 -12.94 -0.07 -2.03
N THR A 8 -12.78 -0.56 -3.26
CA THR A 8 -13.50 -1.70 -3.82
C THR A 8 -12.54 -2.83 -4.19
N LYS A 9 -13.04 -4.02 -4.56
CA LYS A 9 -12.18 -5.10 -5.09
C LYS A 9 -11.34 -4.65 -6.31
N GLU A 10 -11.90 -3.79 -7.16
CA GLU A 10 -11.18 -3.21 -8.29
C GLU A 10 -10.05 -2.28 -7.84
N THR A 11 -10.19 -1.63 -6.69
CA THR A 11 -9.12 -0.82 -6.09
C THR A 11 -7.91 -1.68 -5.76
N PHE A 12 -8.10 -2.86 -5.16
CA PHE A 12 -7.01 -3.78 -4.84
C PHE A 12 -6.31 -4.28 -6.11
N ALA A 13 -7.09 -4.72 -7.11
CA ALA A 13 -6.55 -5.17 -8.38
C ALA A 13 -5.75 -4.07 -9.09
N LYS A 14 -6.27 -2.84 -9.11
CA LYS A 14 -5.57 -1.69 -9.69
C LYS A 14 -4.31 -1.33 -8.92
N ALA A 15 -4.36 -1.31 -7.60
CA ALA A 15 -3.21 -0.98 -6.77
C ALA A 15 -2.08 -2.00 -6.94
N ARG A 16 -2.41 -3.30 -6.97
CA ARG A 16 -1.45 -4.36 -7.27
C ARG A 16 -0.76 -4.15 -8.62
N LYS A 17 -1.54 -3.91 -9.67
CA LYS A 17 -1.00 -3.64 -11.01
C LYS A 17 -0.09 -2.40 -11.01
N ASP A 18 -0.54 -1.29 -10.42
CA ASP A 18 0.23 -0.04 -10.38
C ASP A 18 1.56 -0.21 -9.60
N ILE A 19 1.60 -1.09 -8.58
CA ILE A 19 2.84 -1.45 -7.85
C ILE A 19 3.76 -2.32 -8.71
N GLU A 20 3.22 -3.37 -9.33
CA GLU A 20 3.97 -4.33 -10.15
C GLU A 20 4.55 -3.68 -11.43
N ASP A 21 3.79 -2.78 -12.07
CA ASP A 21 4.25 -2.01 -13.24
C ASP A 21 5.44 -1.10 -12.92
N GLN A 22 5.66 -0.78 -11.64
CA GLN A 22 6.81 0.00 -11.15
C GLN A 22 7.92 -0.86 -10.53
N GLY A 23 7.85 -2.18 -10.72
CA GLY A 23 8.86 -3.13 -10.22
C GLY A 23 8.71 -3.48 -8.74
N GLY A 24 7.64 -3.03 -8.08
CA GLY A 24 7.30 -3.44 -6.73
C GLY A 24 6.64 -4.82 -6.68
N LYS A 25 6.43 -5.31 -5.46
CA LYS A 25 5.73 -6.58 -5.23
C LYS A 25 4.82 -6.46 -4.01
N VAL A 26 3.55 -6.81 -4.18
CA VAL A 26 2.60 -6.91 -3.07
C VAL A 26 2.95 -8.12 -2.18
N THR A 27 3.11 -7.87 -0.88
CA THR A 27 3.43 -8.89 0.13
C THR A 27 2.20 -9.31 0.92
N TYR A 28 1.25 -8.39 1.15
CA TYR A 28 0.03 -8.69 1.90
C TYR A 28 -1.11 -7.72 1.55
N GLU A 29 -2.36 -8.17 1.72
CA GLU A 29 -3.56 -7.34 1.57
C GLU A 29 -4.38 -7.34 2.87
N PHE A 30 -4.72 -6.13 3.34
CA PHE A 30 -5.58 -5.92 4.50
C PHE A 30 -7.03 -5.68 4.03
N HIS A 31 -7.96 -6.49 4.55
CA HIS A 31 -9.38 -6.48 4.16
C HIS A 31 -10.35 -6.29 5.35
N SER A 32 -9.84 -5.98 6.54
CA SER A 32 -10.64 -5.96 7.79
C SER A 32 -10.64 -4.57 8.43
N ALA A 33 -9.95 -4.38 9.56
CA ALA A 33 -9.89 -3.11 10.29
C ALA A 33 -9.36 -1.93 9.45
N MET A 34 -8.64 -2.22 8.37
CA MET A 34 -8.17 -1.27 7.38
C MET A 34 -8.20 -1.92 6.00
N ASN A 35 -8.55 -1.14 4.98
CA ASN A 35 -8.35 -1.51 3.58
C ASN A 35 -6.96 -1.02 3.15
N GLY A 36 -6.10 -1.92 2.70
CA GLY A 36 -4.76 -1.52 2.29
C GLY A 36 -3.91 -2.67 1.76
N ILE A 37 -2.72 -2.31 1.31
CA ILE A 37 -1.73 -3.24 0.77
C ILE A 37 -0.36 -2.96 1.38
N GLU A 38 0.31 -4.03 1.78
CA GLU A 38 1.75 -4.06 2.07
C GLU A 38 2.50 -4.49 0.80
N PHE A 39 3.63 -3.85 0.53
CA PHE A 39 4.42 -4.14 -0.66
C PHE A 39 5.88 -3.77 -0.46
N THR A 40 6.77 -4.46 -1.18
CA THR A 40 8.14 -4.01 -1.41
C THR A 40 8.20 -3.13 -2.64
N PHE A 41 9.14 -2.20 -2.65
CA PHE A 41 9.34 -1.30 -3.77
C PHE A 41 10.84 -1.14 -4.05
N PRO A 42 11.27 -0.99 -5.32
CA PRO A 42 12.70 -0.90 -5.67
C PRO A 42 13.37 0.39 -5.17
N ASN A 43 12.59 1.44 -4.93
CA ASN A 43 13.04 2.74 -4.49
C ASN A 43 12.21 3.16 -3.27
N GLU A 44 12.81 3.83 -2.29
CA GLU A 44 12.07 4.38 -1.14
C GLU A 44 11.10 5.50 -1.57
N GLN A 45 11.31 6.09 -2.76
CA GLN A 45 10.43 7.09 -3.32
C GLN A 45 9.19 6.45 -3.98
N VAL A 46 8.05 6.60 -3.31
CA VAL A 46 6.72 6.12 -3.75
C VAL A 46 5.80 7.27 -4.18
N SER A 47 6.36 8.40 -4.63
CA SER A 47 5.60 9.63 -4.99
C SER A 47 4.49 9.37 -6.01
N ALA A 48 4.77 8.61 -7.07
CA ALA A 48 3.78 8.27 -8.09
C ALA A 48 2.59 7.43 -7.56
N LEU A 49 2.80 6.65 -6.48
CA LEU A 49 1.73 5.92 -5.80
C LEU A 49 0.93 6.85 -4.87
N ARG A 50 1.57 7.82 -4.22
CA ARG A 50 0.89 8.78 -3.32
C ARG A 50 -0.16 9.63 -4.03
N GLU A 51 0.02 9.90 -5.32
CA GLU A 51 -0.89 10.70 -6.13
C GLU A 51 -2.13 9.91 -6.62
N LYS A 52 -2.18 8.60 -6.41
CA LYS A 52 -3.29 7.76 -6.88
C LYS A 52 -4.56 8.07 -6.09
N ALA A 53 -5.67 8.24 -6.82
CA ALA A 53 -6.95 8.66 -6.22
C ALA A 53 -7.46 7.75 -5.09
N TYR A 54 -7.09 6.46 -5.12
CA TYR A 54 -7.50 5.47 -4.13
C TYR A 54 -6.65 5.47 -2.85
N VAL A 55 -5.52 6.17 -2.82
CA VAL A 55 -4.60 6.19 -1.69
C VAL A 55 -5.05 7.19 -0.64
N ASP A 56 -5.09 6.75 0.61
CA ASP A 56 -5.25 7.63 1.76
C ASP A 56 -3.88 8.07 2.27
N PHE A 57 -3.01 7.10 2.59
CA PHE A 57 -1.62 7.36 2.94
C PHE A 57 -0.70 6.18 2.63
N ILE A 58 0.60 6.47 2.54
CA ILE A 58 1.67 5.47 2.47
C ILE A 58 2.65 5.74 3.59
N GLU A 59 2.87 4.73 4.42
CA GLU A 59 3.85 4.69 5.50
C GLU A 59 4.89 3.62 5.19
N GLN A 60 6.14 3.89 5.57
CA GLN A 60 7.23 2.93 5.50
C GLN A 60 7.08 1.92 6.65
N ASP A 61 7.17 0.63 6.35
CA ASP A 61 7.13 -0.40 7.38
C ASP A 61 8.33 -0.28 8.33
N LYS A 62 8.08 -0.41 9.63
CA LYS A 62 9.06 -0.16 10.69
C LYS A 62 8.99 -1.25 11.74
N THR A 63 10.15 -1.59 12.29
CA THR A 63 10.23 -2.45 13.47
C THR A 63 9.79 -1.69 14.72
N VAL A 64 8.97 -2.33 15.54
CA VAL A 64 8.59 -1.84 16.87
C VAL A 64 9.29 -2.66 17.96
N HIS A 65 9.50 -2.04 19.12
CA HIS A 65 10.13 -2.68 20.28
C HIS A 65 9.18 -2.62 21.48
N THR A 66 9.15 -3.68 22.29
CA THR A 66 8.45 -3.66 23.58
C THR A 66 9.26 -2.83 24.58
N PHE A 67 8.56 -2.03 25.39
CA PHE A 67 9.18 -1.29 26.49
C PHE A 67 9.35 -2.24 27.70
N GLU A 68 10.54 -2.22 28.33
CA GLU A 68 10.79 -2.82 29.64
C GLU A 68 10.37 -1.88 30.77
#